data_AF-A0AAW2IGJ9-F1
#
_entry.id   AF-A0AAW2IGJ9-F1
#
_cell.length_a   1.000
_cell.length_b   1.000
_cell.length_c   1.000
_cell.angle_alpha   90.00
_cell.angle_beta   90.00
_cell.angle_gamma   90.00
#
_symmetry.space_group_name_H-M   'P 1'
#
loop_
_entity.id
_entity.type
_entity.pdbx_description
1 polymer ?
#
loop_
_entity_poly.entity_id
_entity_poly.type
_entity_poly.pdbx_seq_one_letter_code
_entity_poly.pdbx_strand_id
1 'polypeptide(L)' 'MALKDKRYLQRQLKCTLGEAPCDPVGRRLRTLAPLVVRGSCPQCTPQETRQIQKVLLHMQRNFPKEWAKIVRTYQ' A
#
# COMPACT_ATOMS: atom_id res chain seq x y z
N MET A 1 -11.89 5.00 11.07
CA MET A 1 -11.23 5.33 9.78
C MET A 1 -9.84 4.72 9.77
N ALA A 2 -9.63 3.61 9.05
CA ALA A 2 -8.37 2.85 9.04
C ALA A 2 -7.13 3.67 8.60
N LEU A 3 -7.33 4.77 7.86
CA LEU A 3 -6.26 5.68 7.41
C LEU A 3 -5.75 6.64 8.49
N LYS A 4 -6.44 6.77 9.64
CA LYS A 4 -5.98 7.64 10.73
C LYS A 4 -4.95 6.96 11.63
N ASP A 5 -4.89 5.62 11.61
CA ASP A 5 -3.99 4.88 12.47
C ASP A 5 -2.64 4.64 11.77
N LYS A 6 -1.69 5.52 12.07
CA LYS A 6 -0.32 5.46 11.56
C LYS A 6 0.37 4.13 11.90
N ARG A 7 0.13 3.57 13.09
CA ARG A 7 0.75 2.30 13.50
C ARG A 7 0.18 1.14 12.71
N TYR A 8 -1.13 1.17 12.47
CA TYR A 8 -1.79 0.18 11.61
C TYR A 8 -1.22 0.23 10.19
N LEU A 9 -1.16 1.41 9.57
CA LEU A 9 -0.60 1.58 8.22
C LEU A 9 0.85 1.11 8.14
N GLN A 10 1.68 1.42 9.14
CA GLN A 10 3.06 0.97 9.17
C GLN A 10 3.17 -0.57 9.26
N ARG A 11 2.30 -1.23 10.02
CA ARG A 11 2.23 -2.71 10.01
C ARG A 11 1.83 -3.24 8.65
N GLN A 12 0.85 -2.63 7.98
CA GLN A 12 0.45 -3.05 6.64
C GLN A 12 1.60 -2.88 5.63
N LEU A 13 2.35 -1.77 5.69
CA LEU A 13 3.53 -1.54 4.85
C LEU A 13 4.63 -2.59 5.11
N LYS A 14 4.93 -2.88 6.39
CA LYS A 14 5.88 -3.94 6.78
C LYS A 14 5.42 -5.32 6.33
N CYS A 15 4.13 -5.61 6.38
CA CYS A 15 3.55 -6.84 5.83
C CYS A 15 3.80 -6.96 4.32
N THR A 16 3.59 -5.88 3.57
CA THR A 16 3.88 -5.84 2.12
C THR A 16 5.36 -6.16 1.86
N LEU A 17 6.27 -5.68 2.71
CA LEU A 17 7.71 -5.97 2.66
C LEU A 17 8.11 -7.36 3.21
N GLY A 18 7.18 -8.10 3.81
CA GLY A 18 7.48 -9.37 4.49
C GLY A 18 8.18 -9.21 5.85
N GLU A 19 8.26 -7.99 6.39
CA GLU A 19 8.88 -7.69 7.70
C GLU A 19 7.90 -7.90 8.88
N ALA A 20 6.61 -8.14 8.63
CA ALA A 20 5.58 -8.31 9.66
C ALA A 20 4.44 -9.25 9.20
N PRO A 21 3.68 -9.88 10.12
CA PRO A 21 2.51 -10.68 9.77
C PRO A 21 1.42 -9.82 9.11
N CYS A 22 0.76 -10.42 8.11
CA CYS A 22 -0.25 -9.76 7.30
C CYS A 22 -1.68 -10.10 7.75
N ASP A 23 -2.49 -9.07 7.93
CA ASP A 23 -3.95 -9.18 8.03
C ASP A 23 -4.57 -9.40 6.63
N PRO A 24 -5.87 -9.75 6.52
CA PRO A 24 -6.55 -9.86 5.23
C PRO A 24 -6.41 -8.60 4.36
N VAL A 25 -6.42 -7.42 4.97
CA VAL A 25 -6.20 -6.14 4.29
C VAL A 25 -4.77 -6.04 3.75
N GLY A 26 -3.76 -6.35 4.57
CA GLY A 26 -2.35 -6.31 4.18
C GLY A 26 -2.02 -7.32 3.08
N ARG A 27 -2.63 -8.50 3.12
CA ARG A 27 -2.51 -9.49 2.03
C ARG A 27 -3.02 -8.92 0.70
N ARG A 28 -4.20 -8.28 0.71
CA ARG A 28 -4.74 -7.62 -0.49
C ARG A 28 -3.85 -6.47 -0.94
N LEU A 29 -3.32 -5.68 -0.01
CA LEU A 29 -2.40 -4.58 -0.30
C LEU A 29 -1.10 -5.08 -0.93
N ARG A 30 -0.56 -6.21 -0.45
CA ARG A 30 0.63 -6.87 -1.01
C ARG A 30 0.40 -7.39 -2.43
N THR A 31 -0.77 -7.99 -2.70
CA THR A 31 -1.14 -8.43 -4.06
C THR A 31 -1.29 -7.25 -5.01
N LEU A 32 -1.88 -6.14 -4.54
CA LEU A 32 -2.09 -4.95 -5.34
C LEU A 32 -0.81 -4.12 -5.51
N ALA A 33 0.11 -4.13 -4.54
CA ALA A 33 1.33 -3.32 -4.52
C ALA A 33 2.08 -3.28 -5.87
N PRO A 34 2.43 -4.41 -6.52
CA PRO A 34 3.09 -4.38 -7.82
C PRO A 34 2.25 -3.73 -8.93
N LEU A 35 0.93 -3.91 -8.91
CA LEU A 35 0.01 -3.29 -9.88
C LEU A 35 -0.03 -1.77 -9.69
N VAL A 36 -0.09 -1.32 -8.43
CA VAL A 36 -0.15 0.12 -8.14
C VAL A 36 1.17 0.82 -8.40
N VAL A 37 2.31 0.17 -8.08
CA VAL A 37 3.66 0.70 -8.35
C VAL A 37 3.90 0.83 -9.85
N ARG A 38 3.43 -0.13 -10.66
CA ARG A 38 3.49 -0.07 -12.13
C ARG A 38 2.49 0.92 -12.75
N GLY A 39 1.69 1.62 -11.95
CA GLY A 39 0.71 2.60 -12.44
C GLY A 39 -0.46 1.99 -13.21
N SER A 40 -0.62 0.66 -13.21
CA SER A 40 -1.66 -0.05 -13.94
C SER A 40 -2.28 -1.14 -13.05
N CYS A 41 -3.48 -0.89 -12.55
CA CYS A 41 -4.30 -1.90 -11.90
C CYS A 41 -5.48 -2.27 -12.83
N PRO A 42 -5.30 -3.19 -13.79
CA PRO A 42 -6.37 -3.59 -14.71
C PRO A 42 -7.53 -4.30 -14.00
N GLN A 43 -7.29 -4.80 -12.78
CA GLN A 43 -8.31 -5.47 -11.96
C GLN A 43 -9.02 -4.54 -10.97
N CYS A 44 -8.62 -3.26 -10.89
CA CYS A 44 -9.23 -2.29 -9.99
C CYS A 44 -10.38 -1.55 -10.69
N THR A 45 -11.50 -1.40 -10.00
CA THR A 45 -12.57 -0.50 -10.45
C THR A 45 -12.13 0.97 -10.37
N PRO A 46 -12.76 1.90 -11.14
CA PRO A 46 -12.44 3.33 -11.08
C PRO A 46 -12.55 3.92 -9.66
N GLN A 47 -13.45 3.36 -8.85
CA GLN A 47 -13.67 3.78 -7.46
C GLN A 47 -12.54 3.30 -6.55
N GLU A 48 -12.10 2.04 -6.71
CA GLU A 48 -10.93 1.50 -6.02
C GLU A 48 -9.66 2.28 -6.39
N THR A 49 -9.44 2.58 -7.67
CA THR A 49 -8.26 3.34 -8.11
C THR A 49 -8.17 4.70 -7.42
N ARG A 50 -9.29 5.44 -7.29
CA ARG A 50 -9.33 6.72 -6.57
C ARG A 50 -9.02 6.56 -5.08
N GLN A 51 -9.55 5.52 -4.44
CA GLN A 51 -9.27 5.25 -3.03
C GLN A 51 -7.80 4.87 -2.81
N ILE A 52 -7.27 3.99 -3.66
CA ILE A 52 -5.88 3.57 -3.64
C ILE A 52 -4.97 4.78 -3.82
N GLN A 53 -5.21 5.63 -4.83
CA GLN A 53 -4.44 6.86 -5.01
C GLN A 53 -4.45 7.76 -3.77
N LYS A 54 -5.61 7.95 -3.11
CA LYS A 54 -5.68 8.70 -1.84
C LYS A 54 -4.82 8.05 -0.75
N VAL A 55 -4.89 6.74 -0.61
CA VAL A 55 -4.10 5.98 0.37
C VAL A 55 -2.61 6.11 0.06
N LEU A 56 -2.22 5.98 -1.21
CA LEU A 56 -0.83 6.13 -1.67
C LEU A 56 -0.29 7.52 -1.39
N LEU A 57 -1.03 8.57 -1.75
CA LEU A 57 -0.64 9.95 -1.46
C LEU A 57 -0.48 10.16 0.05
N HIS A 58 -1.35 9.56 0.85
CA HIS A 58 -1.23 9.60 2.30
C HIS A 58 0.02 8.85 2.79
N MET A 59 0.31 7.66 2.26
CA MET A 59 1.48 6.86 2.59
C MET A 59 2.79 7.53 2.17
N GLN A 60 2.87 8.08 0.96
CA GLN A 60 4.03 8.85 0.51
C GLN A 60 4.33 10.04 1.42
N ARG A 61 3.29 10.78 1.83
CA ARG A 61 3.46 11.95 2.71
C ARG A 61 3.80 11.59 4.15
N ASN A 62 3.24 10.50 4.69
CA ASN A 62 3.43 10.14 6.10
C ASN A 62 4.54 9.11 6.34
N PHE A 63 4.85 8.27 5.34
CA PHE A 63 5.78 7.12 5.40
C PHE A 63 6.65 7.03 4.13
N PRO A 64 7.40 8.08 3.76
CA PRO A 64 8.18 8.09 2.53
C PRO A 64 9.27 7.01 2.50
N LYS A 65 9.83 6.64 3.67
CA LYS A 65 10.90 5.63 3.78
C LYS A 65 10.40 4.23 3.45
N GLU A 66 9.32 3.80 4.09
CA GLU A 66 8.68 2.51 3.84
C GLU A 66 8.11 2.44 2.42
N TRP A 67 7.50 3.54 1.95
CA TRP A 67 7.00 3.62 0.59
C TRP A 67 8.13 3.45 -0.45
N ALA A 68 9.27 4.11 -0.27
CA ALA A 68 10.42 3.96 -1.15
C ALA A 68 10.96 2.52 -1.18
N LYS A 69 10.95 1.81 -0.04
CA LYS A 69 11.28 0.38 0.00
C LYS A 69 10.32 -0.45 -0.84
N ILE A 70 9.01 -0.24 -0.68
CA ILE A 70 7.98 -0.98 -1.44
C ILE A 70 8.15 -0.73 -2.93
N VAL A 71 8.29 0.54 -3.33
CA VAL A 71 8.55 0.88 -4.73
C VAL A 71 9.80 0.16 -5.20
N ARG A 72 10.92 0.22 -4.49
CA ARG A 72 12.15 -0.50 -4.88
C ARG A 72 11.99 -2.03 -4.96
N THR A 73 11.14 -2.61 -4.13
CA THR A 73 10.87 -4.06 -4.13
C THR A 73 9.96 -4.49 -5.30
N TYR A 74 9.06 -3.62 -5.75
CA TYR A 74 8.02 -3.95 -6.74
C TYR A 74 8.12 -3.20 -8.08
N GLN A 75 9.03 -2.23 -8.19
CA GLN A 75 9.41 -1.51 -9.41
C GLN A 75 10.27 -2.41 -10.28
#